data_AF-A0A348VB01-F1
#
_entry.id   AF-A0A348VB01-F1
#
_cell.length_a   1.000
_cell.length_b   1.000
_cell.length_c   1.000
_cell.angle_alpha   90.00
_cell.angle_beta   90.00
_cell.angle_gamma   90.00
#
_symmetry.space_group_name_H-M   'P 1'
#
loop_
_entity.id
_entity.type
_entity.pdbx_description
1 polymer ?
#
loop_
_entity_poly.entity_id
_entity_poly.type
_entity_poly.pdbx_seq_one_letter_code
_entity_poly.pdbx_strand_id
1 'polypeptide(L)'
;MNIEPGYEPLAAVLQEALDHSQSGKGAKCHANGKPFLEQPIMTGAREAGEGGLVFQSRKKILEAFNCTDDKRAISDMLGAINYVAAQVILRREKRYPAMSLEMEYPEQQTSMPVVEDCKWKKLSGKCSLDDDRRKGKTISTVANYCTHFTSPCEEYNKEFA
;
A
#
# COMPACT_ATOMS: atom_id res chain seq x y z
N MET A 1 -6.70 5.26 -19.86
CA MET A 1 -5.72 4.24 -19.41
C MET A 1 -5.25 3.49 -20.63
N ASN A 2 -3.94 3.26 -20.78
CA ASN A 2 -3.47 2.26 -21.74
C ASN A 2 -3.62 0.89 -21.06
N ILE A 3 -4.43 -0.01 -21.64
CA ILE A 3 -4.83 -1.28 -21.01
C ILE A 3 -4.32 -2.40 -21.89
N GLU A 4 -3.49 -3.28 -21.31
CA GLU A 4 -3.03 -4.48 -21.99
C GLU A 4 -4.18 -5.47 -22.22
N PRO A 5 -4.21 -6.20 -23.36
CA PRO A 5 -5.27 -7.17 -23.64
C PRO A 5 -5.48 -8.16 -22.48
N GLY A 6 -6.72 -8.31 -22.03
CA GLY A 6 -7.12 -9.20 -20.92
C GLY A 6 -7.20 -8.53 -19.54
N TYR A 7 -6.77 -7.27 -19.41
CA TYR A 7 -6.84 -6.50 -18.15
C TYR A 7 -8.08 -5.60 -18.05
N GLU A 8 -8.95 -5.59 -19.05
CA GLU A 8 -10.11 -4.71 -19.14
C GLU A 8 -11.06 -4.83 -17.94
N PRO A 9 -11.38 -6.04 -17.42
CA PRO A 9 -12.25 -6.16 -16.25
C PRO A 9 -11.67 -5.51 -14.98
N LEU A 10 -10.36 -5.63 -14.78
CA LEU A 10 -9.68 -5.00 -13.64
C LEU A 10 -9.65 -3.48 -13.82
N ALA A 11 -9.32 -3.00 -15.01
CA ALA A 11 -9.33 -1.58 -15.32
C ALA A 11 -10.72 -0.96 -15.13
N ALA A 12 -11.79 -1.69 -15.49
CA ALA A 12 -13.16 -1.28 -15.25
C ALA A 12 -13.44 -1.08 -13.75
N VAL A 13 -13.06 -2.05 -12.88
CA VAL A 13 -13.24 -1.91 -11.42
C VAL A 13 -12.46 -0.72 -10.85
N LEU A 14 -11.23 -0.48 -11.33
CA LEU A 14 -10.44 0.67 -10.90
C LEU A 14 -11.07 2.00 -11.33
N GLN A 15 -11.62 2.05 -12.54
CA GLN A 15 -12.37 3.20 -13.03
C GLN A 15 -13.65 3.42 -12.21
N GLU A 16 -14.41 2.36 -11.92
CA GLU A 16 -15.60 2.42 -11.07
C GLU A 16 -15.27 2.93 -9.66
N ALA A 17 -14.12 2.54 -9.09
CA ALA A 17 -13.67 3.05 -7.80
C ALA A 17 -13.38 4.55 -7.86
N LEU A 18 -12.73 5.03 -8.93
CA LEU A 18 -12.50 6.45 -9.15
C LEU A 18 -13.82 7.22 -9.26
N ASP A 19 -14.74 6.74 -10.10
CA ASP A 19 -16.05 7.35 -10.32
C ASP A 19 -16.85 7.36 -9.01
N HIS A 20 -16.75 6.30 -8.20
CA HIS A 20 -17.37 6.22 -6.88
C HIS A 20 -16.84 7.30 -5.93
N SER A 21 -15.55 7.61 -5.97
CA SER A 21 -14.96 8.70 -5.18
C SER A 21 -15.34 10.08 -5.70
N GLN A 22 -15.46 10.24 -7.02
CA GLN A 22 -15.75 11.52 -7.68
C GLN A 22 -17.23 11.92 -7.58
N SER A 23 -18.14 10.96 -7.66
CA SER A 23 -19.59 11.20 -7.81
C SER A 23 -20.47 10.54 -6.74
N GLY A 24 -19.90 9.59 -5.98
CA GLY A 24 -20.63 8.80 -4.99
C GLY A 24 -20.82 9.49 -3.65
N LYS A 25 -21.11 8.70 -2.61
CA LYS A 25 -21.37 9.21 -1.24
C LYS A 25 -20.20 10.01 -0.68
N GLY A 26 -18.95 9.71 -1.06
CA GLY A 26 -17.78 10.51 -0.69
C GLY A 26 -17.91 11.96 -1.15
N ALA A 27 -18.27 12.18 -2.42
CA ALA A 27 -18.51 13.50 -2.99
C ALA A 27 -19.68 14.24 -2.32
N LYS A 28 -20.79 13.53 -2.10
CA LYS A 28 -22.04 14.12 -1.59
C LYS A 28 -22.07 14.35 -0.07
N CYS A 29 -21.39 13.52 0.70
CA CYS A 29 -21.43 13.57 2.16
C CYS A 29 -20.17 14.17 2.80
N HIS A 30 -19.01 14.13 2.13
CA HIS A 30 -17.73 14.48 2.78
C HIS A 30 -16.75 15.28 1.93
N ALA A 31 -16.89 15.33 0.60
CA ALA A 31 -15.98 16.12 -0.22
C ALA A 31 -16.25 17.62 -0.12
N ASN A 32 -17.50 18.04 0.12
CA ASN A 32 -17.89 19.46 0.11
C ASN A 32 -17.42 20.19 -1.18
N GLY A 33 -17.41 19.49 -2.31
CA GLY A 33 -16.90 20.00 -3.60
C GLY A 33 -15.37 20.07 -3.72
N LYS A 34 -14.60 19.54 -2.76
CA LYS A 34 -13.13 19.59 -2.77
C LYS A 34 -12.50 18.52 -3.65
N PRO A 35 -11.36 18.83 -4.30
CA PRO A 35 -10.49 17.83 -4.94
C PRO A 35 -10.08 16.74 -3.95
N PHE A 36 -9.84 15.51 -4.44
CA PHE A 36 -9.54 14.34 -3.59
C PHE A 36 -8.45 14.59 -2.54
N LEU A 37 -7.38 15.30 -2.92
CA LEU A 37 -6.25 15.62 -2.02
C LEU A 37 -6.60 16.56 -0.87
N GLU A 38 -7.72 17.28 -0.95
CA GLU A 38 -8.19 18.22 0.08
C GLU A 38 -9.38 17.67 0.88
N GLN A 39 -9.84 16.46 0.57
CA GLN A 39 -10.92 15.81 1.28
C GLN A 39 -10.45 15.28 2.65
N PRO A 40 -11.38 15.09 3.61
CA PRO A 40 -11.06 14.61 4.96
C PRO A 40 -10.25 13.30 5.01
N ILE A 41 -10.42 12.42 4.01
CA ILE A 41 -9.62 11.19 3.87
C ILE A 41 -8.12 11.49 3.79
N MET A 42 -7.71 12.55 3.09
CA MET A 42 -6.31 12.93 2.96
C MET A 42 -5.86 13.88 4.06
N THR A 43 -6.66 14.88 4.44
CA THR A 43 -6.26 15.81 5.51
C THR A 43 -6.11 15.07 6.84
N GLY A 44 -7.08 14.23 7.20
CA GLY A 44 -7.01 13.41 8.40
C GLY A 44 -5.84 12.42 8.39
N ALA A 45 -5.47 11.89 7.22
CA ALA A 45 -4.33 10.99 7.10
C ALA A 45 -2.97 11.70 7.19
N ARG A 46 -2.88 12.96 6.75
CA ARG A 46 -1.69 13.80 6.96
C ARG A 46 -1.53 14.17 8.44
N GLU A 47 -2.64 14.44 9.13
CA GLU A 47 -2.66 14.80 10.55
C GLU A 47 -2.40 13.60 11.47
N ALA A 48 -3.12 12.48 11.25
CA ALA A 48 -3.13 11.33 12.15
C ALA A 48 -2.30 10.13 11.65
N GLY A 49 -1.72 10.22 10.45
CA GLY A 49 -0.97 9.13 9.82
C GLY A 49 -1.84 8.10 9.10
N GLU A 50 -1.21 6.99 8.70
CA GLU A 50 -1.86 5.99 7.82
C GLU A 50 -2.84 5.04 8.53
N GLY A 51 -2.80 4.97 9.87
CA GLY A 51 -3.58 3.99 10.65
C GLY A 51 -5.09 4.11 10.43
N GLY A 52 -5.61 5.34 10.30
CA GLY A 52 -7.03 5.56 9.99
C GLY A 52 -7.43 5.03 8.62
N LEU A 53 -6.57 5.15 7.62
CA LEU A 53 -6.82 4.63 6.27
C LEU A 53 -6.81 3.09 6.25
N VAL A 54 -5.86 2.47 6.96
CA VAL A 54 -5.79 1.00 7.10
C VAL A 54 -7.07 0.48 7.76
N PHE A 55 -7.47 1.10 8.88
CA PHE A 55 -8.67 0.72 9.61
C PHE A 55 -9.92 0.80 8.73
N GLN A 56 -10.11 1.92 8.03
CA GLN A 56 -11.28 2.12 7.17
C GLN A 56 -11.29 1.16 5.96
N SER A 57 -10.13 0.90 5.35
CA SER A 57 -10.00 -0.10 4.28
C SER A 57 -10.49 -1.47 4.75
N ARG A 58 -9.98 -1.94 5.90
CA ARG A 58 -10.35 -3.22 6.49
C ARG A 58 -11.83 -3.27 6.86
N LYS A 59 -12.34 -2.21 7.50
CA LYS A 59 -13.75 -2.12 7.91
C LYS A 59 -14.67 -2.34 6.71
N LYS A 60 -14.44 -1.63 5.60
CA LYS A 60 -15.28 -1.73 4.40
C LYS A 60 -15.26 -3.12 3.76
N ILE A 61 -14.09 -3.76 3.70
CA ILE A 61 -13.97 -5.14 3.21
C ILE A 61 -14.81 -6.09 4.09
N LEU A 62 -14.75 -5.94 5.42
CA LEU A 62 -15.54 -6.76 6.33
C LEU A 62 -17.04 -6.48 6.25
N GLU A 63 -17.44 -5.22 6.08
CA GLU A 63 -18.84 -4.84 5.86
C GLU A 63 -19.38 -5.46 4.58
N ALA A 64 -18.59 -5.44 3.49
CA ALA A 64 -18.95 -6.07 2.23
C ALA A 64 -19.06 -7.60 2.35
N PHE A 65 -18.10 -8.25 3.01
CA PHE A 65 -18.10 -9.70 3.21
C PHE A 65 -19.33 -10.21 3.97
N ASN A 66 -19.84 -9.42 4.91
CA ASN A 66 -21.02 -9.75 5.70
C ASN A 66 -22.33 -9.19 5.11
N CYS A 67 -22.30 -8.60 3.91
CA CYS A 67 -23.47 -8.00 3.29
C CYS A 67 -24.13 -8.98 2.31
N THR A 68 -25.44 -9.14 2.42
CA THR A 68 -26.24 -9.97 1.50
C THR A 68 -26.73 -9.22 0.26
N ASP A 69 -26.53 -7.90 0.20
CA ASP A 69 -26.85 -7.08 -0.97
C ASP A 69 -25.56 -6.81 -1.75
N ASP A 70 -25.44 -7.46 -2.91
CA ASP A 70 -24.26 -7.38 -3.76
C ASP A 70 -23.93 -5.94 -4.18
N LYS A 71 -24.95 -5.10 -4.45
CA LYS A 71 -24.70 -3.71 -4.87
C LYS A 71 -24.06 -2.91 -3.76
N ARG A 72 -24.53 -3.11 -2.53
CA ARG A 72 -23.94 -2.49 -1.35
C ARG A 72 -22.56 -3.06 -1.06
N ALA A 73 -22.37 -4.36 -1.14
CA ALA A 73 -21.08 -5.01 -0.94
C ALA A 73 -20.03 -4.47 -1.92
N ILE A 74 -20.37 -4.39 -3.21
CA ILE A 74 -19.52 -3.79 -4.26
C ILE A 74 -19.21 -2.33 -3.91
N SER A 75 -20.21 -1.53 -3.55
CA SER A 75 -19.99 -0.14 -3.15
C SER A 75 -19.01 0.01 -1.98
N ASP A 76 -19.06 -0.89 -1.00
CA ASP A 76 -18.12 -0.88 0.12
C ASP A 76 -16.72 -1.31 -0.32
N MET A 77 -16.58 -2.30 -1.20
CA MET A 77 -15.29 -2.69 -1.79
C MET A 77 -14.65 -1.57 -2.62
N LEU A 78 -15.42 -0.88 -3.47
CA LEU A 78 -14.95 0.29 -4.23
C LEU A 78 -14.48 1.41 -3.28
N GLY A 79 -15.19 1.61 -2.17
CA GLY A 79 -14.74 2.52 -1.10
C GLY A 79 -13.41 2.09 -0.47
N ALA A 80 -13.20 0.80 -0.25
CA ALA A 80 -11.94 0.28 0.28
C ALA A 80 -10.76 0.54 -0.67
N ILE A 81 -10.96 0.37 -1.99
CA ILE A 81 -9.95 0.68 -3.01
C ILE A 81 -9.50 2.14 -2.89
N ASN A 82 -10.43 3.07 -2.69
CA ASN A 82 -10.09 4.49 -2.52
C ASN A 82 -9.28 4.77 -1.24
N TYR A 83 -9.53 4.07 -0.14
CA TYR A 83 -8.70 4.17 1.07
C TYR A 83 -7.30 3.59 0.88
N VAL A 84 -7.15 2.52 0.08
CA VAL A 84 -5.84 2.00 -0.29
C VAL A 84 -5.10 2.97 -1.21
N ALA A 85 -5.79 3.58 -2.18
CA ALA A 85 -5.22 4.61 -3.05
C ALA A 85 -4.73 5.84 -2.24
N ALA A 86 -5.51 6.30 -1.27
CA ALA A 86 -5.12 7.38 -0.35
C ALA A 86 -3.83 7.04 0.43
N GLN A 87 -3.64 5.78 0.86
CA GLN A 87 -2.41 5.35 1.53
C GLN A 87 -1.20 5.43 0.60
N VAL A 88 -1.37 5.00 -0.66
CA VAL A 88 -0.31 5.10 -1.68
C VAL A 88 0.08 6.55 -1.90
N ILE A 89 -0.90 7.46 -2.04
CA ILE A 89 -0.66 8.89 -2.21
C ILE A 89 0.11 9.45 -1.00
N LEU A 90 -0.37 9.20 0.22
CA LEU A 90 0.28 9.67 1.44
C LEU A 90 1.73 9.17 1.55
N ARG A 91 1.98 7.91 1.19
CA ARG A 91 3.33 7.34 1.20
C ARG A 91 4.24 7.99 0.16
N ARG A 92 3.70 8.31 -1.04
CA ARG A 92 4.42 9.06 -2.07
C ARG A 92 4.76 10.48 -1.60
N GLU A 93 3.81 11.20 -1.00
CA GLU A 93 4.03 12.54 -0.41
C GLU A 93 5.16 12.51 0.63
N LYS A 94 5.17 11.51 1.52
CA LYS A 94 6.21 11.34 2.54
C LYS A 94 7.58 10.98 1.96
N ARG A 95 7.61 10.20 0.87
CA ARG A 95 8.86 9.77 0.23
C ARG A 95 9.50 10.89 -0.60
N TYR A 96 8.69 11.78 -1.18
CA TYR A 96 9.11 12.84 -2.10
C TYR A 96 8.51 14.20 -1.72
N PRO A 97 8.93 14.83 -0.60
CA PRO A 97 8.31 16.04 -0.07
C PRO A 97 8.48 17.31 -0.94
N ALA A 98 9.30 17.28 -1.99
CA ALA A 98 9.61 18.45 -2.83
C ALA A 98 8.79 18.55 -4.15
N MET A 99 7.85 17.63 -4.41
CA MET A 99 7.15 17.50 -5.70
C MET A 99 5.65 17.81 -5.60
N SER A 100 5.25 18.77 -4.74
CA SER A 100 3.86 18.90 -4.31
C SER A 100 3.00 19.97 -4.99
N LEU A 101 3.42 20.65 -6.07
CA LEU A 101 2.55 21.66 -6.70
C LEU A 101 2.43 21.66 -8.23
N GLU A 102 3.24 20.90 -8.97
CA GLU A 102 3.03 20.69 -10.41
C GLU A 102 3.22 19.21 -10.71
N MET A 103 2.13 18.45 -10.70
CA MET A 103 2.17 17.01 -10.89
C MET A 103 1.51 16.65 -12.23
N GLU A 104 2.23 16.91 -13.31
CA GLU A 104 2.10 16.09 -14.52
C GLU A 104 2.72 14.73 -14.17
N TYR A 105 1.93 13.65 -14.21
CA TYR A 105 2.42 12.31 -13.91
C TYR A 105 3.56 11.99 -14.90
N PRO A 106 4.82 11.84 -14.45
CA PRO A 106 5.88 11.50 -15.38
C PRO A 106 5.60 10.09 -15.90
N GLU A 107 5.52 10.00 -17.22
CA GLU A 107 5.45 8.74 -17.96
C GLU A 107 6.60 7.84 -17.49
N GLN A 108 6.27 6.57 -17.25
CA GLN A 108 7.14 5.61 -16.56
C GLN A 108 8.53 5.55 -17.19
N GLN A 109 9.52 6.21 -16.57
CA GLN A 109 10.90 6.04 -16.97
C GLN A 109 11.42 4.72 -16.40
N THR A 110 11.43 3.71 -17.25
CA THR A 110 12.00 2.39 -17.03
C THR A 110 13.52 2.48 -16.92
N SER A 111 14.02 2.80 -15.73
CA SER A 111 15.30 2.27 -15.26
C SER A 111 15.43 2.52 -13.77
N MET A 112 15.42 1.44 -13.00
CA MET A 112 16.07 1.46 -11.69
C MET A 112 17.55 1.82 -11.92
N PRO A 113 18.15 2.71 -11.12
CA PRO A 113 19.59 2.86 -11.17
C PRO A 113 20.21 1.52 -10.79
N VAL A 114 21.00 0.96 -11.71
CA VAL A 114 21.90 -0.15 -11.40
C VAL A 114 22.84 0.37 -10.32
N VAL A 115 22.78 -0.22 -9.13
CA VAL A 115 23.71 0.11 -8.05
C VAL A 115 25.04 -0.54 -8.41
N GLU A 116 25.76 0.02 -9.38
CA GLU A 116 27.16 -0.32 -9.58
C GLU A 116 27.96 0.27 -8.41
N ASP A 117 28.79 -0.57 -7.80
CA ASP A 117 29.68 -0.31 -6.67
C ASP A 117 29.07 -0.28 -5.25
N CYS A 118 28.41 -1.37 -4.85
CA CYS A 118 28.42 -1.75 -3.43
C CYS A 118 29.75 -2.46 -3.10
N LYS A 119 30.78 -1.69 -2.73
CA LYS A 119 32.03 -2.24 -2.16
C LYS A 119 31.75 -2.84 -0.78
N TRP A 120 31.37 -4.11 -0.75
CA TRP A 120 31.26 -4.88 0.48
C TRP A 120 32.65 -5.04 1.13
N LYS A 121 32.91 -4.31 2.22
CA LYS A 121 33.93 -4.73 3.18
C LYS A 121 33.41 -5.98 3.89
N LYS A 122 34.06 -7.13 3.67
CA LYS A 122 33.87 -8.34 4.46
C LYS A 122 34.09 -8.01 5.94
N LEU A 123 33.01 -7.84 6.70
CA LEU A 123 33.06 -8.00 8.15
C LEU A 123 33.00 -9.49 8.41
N SER A 124 34.15 -10.08 8.71
CA SER A 124 34.28 -11.46 9.15
C SER A 124 33.49 -11.67 10.45
N GLY A 125 32.32 -12.29 10.36
CA GLY A 125 31.55 -12.73 11.51
C GLY A 125 30.56 -13.78 11.06
N LYS A 126 30.82 -15.04 11.39
CA LYS A 126 29.98 -16.20 11.06
C LYS A 126 28.56 -16.00 11.62
N CYS A 127 27.54 -15.98 10.77
CA CYS A 127 26.16 -16.20 11.21
C CYS A 127 25.99 -17.69 11.50
N SER A 128 25.99 -18.05 12.78
CA SER A 128 25.54 -19.36 13.25
C SER A 128 24.09 -19.22 13.68
N LEU A 129 23.19 -19.92 12.97
CA LEU A 129 21.80 -20.15 13.35
C LEU A 129 21.76 -21.21 14.48
N ASP A 130 22.34 -20.91 15.64
CA ASP A 130 22.28 -21.79 16.81
C ASP A 130 22.75 -21.01 18.03
N ASP A 131 21.86 -20.30 18.73
CA ASP A 131 22.02 -20.12 20.20
C ASP A 131 20.84 -19.49 20.98
N ASP A 132 19.74 -19.05 20.36
CA ASP A 132 18.68 -18.36 21.12
C ASP A 132 17.54 -19.25 21.65
N ARG A 133 17.67 -20.59 21.58
CA ARG A 133 16.80 -21.52 22.32
C ARG A 133 17.21 -21.74 23.78
N ARG A 134 18.37 -21.22 24.21
CA ARG A 134 18.95 -21.50 25.53
C ARG A 134 19.10 -20.23 26.37
N LYS A 135 17.99 -19.53 26.61
CA LYS A 135 17.78 -18.59 27.73
C LYS A 135 16.29 -18.23 27.75
N GLY A 136 15.55 -18.76 28.71
CA GLY A 136 14.10 -18.59 28.84
C GLY A 136 13.63 -17.13 28.93
N LYS A 137 13.55 -16.47 27.77
CA LYS A 137 12.92 -15.16 27.57
C LYS A 137 11.75 -15.38 26.62
N THR A 138 10.57 -14.97 27.07
CA THR A 138 9.32 -15.03 26.33
C THR A 138 9.42 -14.27 25.00
N ILE A 139 8.68 -14.74 24.00
CA ILE A 139 8.64 -14.33 22.58
C ILE A 139 8.30 -12.84 22.32
N SER A 140 8.21 -11.98 23.33
CA SER A 140 7.65 -10.63 23.15
C SER A 140 8.62 -9.49 22.84
N THR A 141 9.92 -9.72 22.59
CA THR A 141 10.88 -8.58 22.59
C THR A 141 11.99 -8.60 21.53
N VAL A 142 11.86 -9.32 20.41
CA VAL A 142 12.83 -9.22 19.29
C VAL A 142 12.15 -9.15 17.91
N ALA A 143 11.00 -8.47 17.83
CA ALA A 143 10.33 -8.15 16.56
C ALA A 143 10.50 -6.67 16.18
N ASN A 144 11.61 -6.04 16.56
CA ASN A 144 11.97 -4.71 16.13
C ASN A 144 13.39 -4.75 15.58
N TYR A 145 13.56 -4.20 14.39
CA TYR A 145 14.80 -4.11 13.61
C TYR A 145 15.15 -5.32 12.72
N CYS A 146 14.27 -5.63 11.78
CA CYS A 146 14.73 -6.05 10.44
C CYS A 146 13.67 -5.74 9.37
N THR A 147 13.33 -4.46 9.25
CA THR A 147 12.49 -3.94 8.17
C THR A 147 13.36 -3.38 7.06
N HIS A 148 14.22 -4.17 6.42
CA HIS A 148 14.82 -3.79 5.13
C HIS A 148 15.16 -5.03 4.31
N PHE A 149 14.50 -5.11 3.14
CA PHE A 149 14.88 -5.91 1.97
C PHE A 149 14.99 -7.43 2.14
N THR A 150 14.11 -8.13 1.43
CA THR A 150 14.35 -9.39 0.67
C THR A 150 12.98 -9.80 0.11
N SER A 151 12.68 -9.49 -1.17
CA SER A 151 12.89 -10.43 -2.28
C SER A 151 13.04 -11.88 -1.79
N PRO A 152 12.15 -12.82 -2.13
CA PRO A 152 12.41 -14.22 -1.84
C PRO A 152 13.74 -14.59 -2.50
N CYS A 153 14.72 -15.04 -1.70
CA CYS A 153 15.92 -15.66 -2.25
C CYS A 153 15.49 -16.90 -3.04
N GLU A 154 15.95 -17.00 -4.29
CA GLU A 154 15.76 -18.15 -5.18
C GLU A 154 16.39 -19.47 -4.68
N GLU A 155 16.88 -19.53 -3.44
CA GLU A 155 17.35 -20.75 -2.80
C GLU A 155 16.26 -21.54 -2.05
N TYR A 156 15.03 -21.03 -1.95
CA TYR A 156 13.94 -21.74 -1.24
C TYR A 156 13.25 -22.86 -2.05
N ASN A 157 13.64 -23.10 -3.31
CA ASN A 157 13.03 -24.11 -4.19
C ASN A 157 13.93 -25.33 -4.48
N LYS A 158 14.78 -25.75 -3.53
CA LYS A 158 15.55 -26.99 -3.66
C LYS A 158 15.45 -27.97 -2.48
N GLU A 159 14.58 -27.73 -1.50
CA GLU A 159 14.36 -28.67 -0.38
C GLU A 159 12.93 -29.21 -0.25
N PHE A 160 12.07 -29.00 -1.25
CA PHE A 160 10.75 -29.66 -1.32
C PHE A 160 10.42 -30.17 -2.73
N ALA A 161 11.34 -30.96 -3.29
CA ALA A 161 11.10 -31.87 -4.41
C ALA A 161 11.52 -33.29 -4.02
#